data_AF-A0A0C2TP58-F1
#
_entry.id   AF-A0A0C2TP58-F1
#
_cell.length_a   1.000
_cell.length_b   1.000
_cell.length_c   1.000
_cell.angle_alpha   90.00
_cell.angle_beta   90.00
_cell.angle_gamma   90.00
#
_symmetry.space_group_name_H-M   'P 1'
#
loop_
_entity.id
_entity.type
_entity.pdbx_description
1 polymer ?
#
loop_
_entity_poly.entity_id
_entity_poly.type
_entity_poly.pdbx_seq_one_letter_code
_entity_poly.pdbx_strand_id
1 'polypeptide(L)'
;PVKGAKRCSLYFPTSLHDTVQQNARSELYHQFITVVILKCQVRIQDAEWQGFLHRARHGKCAEAELGEEVWTDAVLITLRNAVKNKWNAAAARHCQRTHQQLLISPAEDT
;
A
#
# COMPACT_ATOMS: atom_id res chain seq x y z
N PRO A 1 7.46 -1.34 2.03
CA PRO A 1 8.03 -0.23 2.84
C PRO A 1 9.41 0.07 2.27
N VAL A 2 9.74 1.33 1.96
CA VAL A 2 11.09 1.66 1.48
C VAL A 2 12.06 1.33 2.61
N LYS A 3 13.04 0.44 2.35
CA LYS A 3 14.14 0.12 3.29
C LYS A 3 14.88 1.42 3.57
N GLY A 4 14.69 2.00 4.76
CA GLY A 4 15.31 3.26 5.14
C GLY A 4 14.92 3.66 6.55
N ALA A 5 15.85 4.29 7.28
CA ALA A 5 15.56 4.85 8.59
C ALA A 5 14.40 5.85 8.48
N LYS A 6 13.46 5.86 9.45
CA LYS A 6 12.29 6.76 9.45
C LYS A 6 12.64 8.22 9.14
N ARG A 7 13.79 8.66 9.67
CA ARG A 7 14.36 10.00 9.50
C ARG A 7 14.83 10.33 8.08
N CYS A 8 15.09 9.32 7.26
CA CYS A 8 15.41 9.52 5.84
C CYS A 8 14.16 9.57 4.95
N SER A 9 12.94 9.48 5.50
CA SER A 9 11.73 9.55 4.66
C SER A 9 11.42 10.99 4.24
N LEU A 10 10.83 11.14 3.05
CA LEU A 10 10.57 12.44 2.41
C LEU A 10 9.79 13.42 3.30
N TYR A 11 8.86 12.90 4.09
CA TYR A 11 7.92 13.68 4.90
C TYR A 11 8.30 13.73 6.39
N PHE A 12 9.44 13.17 6.79
CA PHE A 12 9.86 13.21 8.19
C PHE A 12 10.47 14.58 8.52
N PRO A 13 10.11 15.21 9.65
CA PRO A 13 10.69 16.50 10.04
C PRO A 13 12.21 16.42 10.17
N THR A 14 12.91 17.48 9.75
CA THR A 14 14.36 17.59 9.96
C THR A 14 14.69 17.65 11.45
N SER A 15 15.84 17.09 11.81
CA SER A 15 16.37 17.16 13.18
C SER A 15 17.80 17.67 13.16
N LEU A 16 18.14 18.48 14.17
CA LEU A 16 19.50 19.02 14.36
C LEU A 16 20.54 17.92 14.64
N HIS A 17 20.08 16.74 15.06
CA HIS A 17 20.93 15.57 15.28
C HIS A 17 21.14 14.71 14.03
N ASP A 18 20.50 15.05 12.91
CA ASP A 18 20.56 14.28 11.67
C ASP A 18 21.64 14.86 10.75
N THR A 19 22.28 13.99 9.97
CA THR A 19 23.28 14.44 8.99
C THR A 19 22.60 15.21 7.86
N VAL A 20 23.37 16.06 7.17
CA VAL A 20 22.89 16.80 5.98
C VAL A 20 22.24 15.86 4.97
N GLN A 21 22.83 14.67 4.76
CA GLN A 21 22.32 13.67 3.82
C GLN A 21 21.01 13.03 4.28
N GLN A 22 20.78 12.89 5.59
CA GLN A 22 19.51 12.42 6.14
C GLN A 22 18.40 13.47 5.99
N ASN A 23 18.73 14.75 6.19
CA ASN A 23 17.78 15.86 6.09
C ASN A 23 17.44 16.26 4.65
N ALA A 24 18.31 15.96 3.67
CA ALA A 24 18.18 16.44 2.28
C ALA A 24 16.81 16.20 1.63
N ARG A 25 16.15 15.05 1.89
CA ARG A 25 14.83 14.76 1.30
C ARG A 25 13.71 15.59 1.94
N SER A 26 13.77 15.78 3.25
CA SER A 26 12.81 16.60 3.98
C SER A 26 12.92 18.07 3.57
N GLU A 27 14.16 18.57 3.48
CA GLU A 27 14.45 19.93 2.98
C GLU A 27 13.84 20.14 1.58
N LEU A 28 14.05 19.18 0.67
CA LEU A 28 13.49 19.22 -0.67
C LEU A 28 11.96 19.13 -0.67
N TYR A 29 11.36 18.31 0.19
CA TYR A 29 9.91 18.23 0.34
C TYR A 29 9.30 19.56 0.77
N HIS A 30 9.95 20.25 1.70
CA HIS A 30 9.50 21.55 2.22
C HIS A 30 9.63 22.70 1.22
N GLN A 31 10.42 22.55 0.15
CA GLN A 31 10.46 23.53 -0.95
C GLN A 31 9.15 23.55 -1.77
N PHE A 32 8.35 22.48 -1.72
CA PHE A 32 7.05 22.43 -2.39
C PHE A 32 5.96 23.03 -1.49
N ILE A 33 5.54 24.24 -1.81
CA ILE A 33 4.47 24.95 -1.09
C ILE A 33 3.06 24.52 -1.52
N THR A 34 2.92 24.05 -2.76
CA THR A 34 1.62 23.73 -3.36
C THR A 34 1.34 22.23 -3.24
N VAL A 35 0.40 21.87 -2.38
CA VAL A 35 -0.10 20.50 -2.29
C VAL A 35 -1.41 20.38 -3.06
N VAL A 36 -1.39 19.64 -4.17
CA VAL A 36 -2.60 19.31 -4.93
C VAL A 36 -3.12 17.95 -4.46
N ILE A 37 -4.26 17.97 -3.76
CA ILE A 37 -4.96 16.73 -3.37
C ILE A 37 -6.05 16.46 -4.39
N LEU A 38 -5.86 15.41 -5.20
CA LEU A 38 -6.90 14.91 -6.08
C LEU A 38 -7.97 14.20 -5.25
N LYS A 39 -9.20 14.72 -5.28
CA LYS A 39 -10.35 14.13 -4.57
C LYS A 39 -11.06 13.05 -5.39
N CYS A 40 -10.94 13.10 -6.72
CA CYS A 40 -11.61 12.17 -7.62
C CYS A 40 -10.61 11.12 -8.11
N GLN A 41 -10.86 9.86 -7.76
CA GLN A 41 -10.10 8.72 -8.28
C GLN A 41 -10.87 8.09 -9.44
N VAL A 42 -10.41 8.30 -10.68
CA VAL A 42 -11.07 7.83 -11.91
C VAL A 42 -10.87 6.34 -12.21
N ARG A 43 -9.99 5.65 -11.47
CA ARG A 43 -9.55 4.29 -11.82
C ARG A 43 -10.55 3.19 -11.46
N ILE A 44 -11.44 3.45 -10.51
CA ILE A 44 -12.43 2.48 -10.01
C ILE A 44 -13.76 3.23 -9.95
N GLN A 45 -14.73 2.81 -10.76
CA GLN A 45 -16.07 3.41 -10.78
C GLN A 45 -17.03 2.74 -9.79
N ASP A 46 -16.63 1.57 -9.27
CA ASP A 46 -17.38 0.83 -8.27
C ASP A 46 -17.32 1.55 -6.91
N ALA A 47 -18.50 1.95 -6.42
CA ALA A 47 -18.65 2.71 -5.19
C ALA A 47 -18.31 1.90 -3.92
N GLU A 48 -18.54 0.59 -3.95
CA GLU A 48 -18.24 -0.32 -2.85
C GLU A 48 -16.73 -0.49 -2.71
N TRP A 49 -16.05 -0.74 -3.83
CA TRP A 49 -14.59 -0.81 -3.89
C TRP A 49 -13.90 0.51 -3.50
N GLN A 50 -14.46 1.66 -3.91
CA GLN A 50 -13.96 2.97 -3.48
C GLN A 50 -14.07 3.15 -1.96
N GLY A 51 -15.20 2.75 -1.38
CA GLY A 51 -15.42 2.79 0.06
C GLY A 51 -14.41 1.90 0.81
N PHE A 52 -14.23 0.67 0.33
CA PHE A 52 -13.24 -0.26 0.85
C PHE A 52 -11.82 0.33 0.81
N LEU A 53 -11.38 0.80 -0.35
CA LEU A 53 -10.01 1.34 -0.52
C LEU A 53 -9.77 2.57 0.33
N HIS A 54 -10.79 3.41 0.49
CA HIS A 54 -10.73 4.58 1.37
C HIS A 54 -10.51 4.13 2.83
N ARG A 55 -11.29 3.18 3.34
CA ARG A 55 -11.14 2.65 4.70
C ARG A 55 -9.79 1.95 4.89
N ALA A 56 -9.37 1.13 3.93
CA ALA A 56 -8.08 0.44 3.95
C ALA A 56 -6.90 1.43 4.01
N ARG A 57 -6.96 2.54 3.26
CA ARG A 57 -5.94 3.59 3.28
C ARG A 57 -5.77 4.24 4.66
N HIS A 58 -6.86 4.35 5.41
CA HIS A 58 -6.88 4.91 6.77
C HIS A 58 -6.74 3.85 7.88
N GLY A 59 -6.49 2.58 7.53
CA GLY A 59 -6.35 1.49 8.50
C GLY A 59 -7.65 1.10 9.20
N LYS A 60 -8.81 1.48 8.63
CA LYS A 60 -10.16 1.21 9.18
C LYS A 60 -10.87 0.05 8.47
N CYS A 61 -10.13 -0.82 7.79
CA CYS A 61 -10.68 -1.98 7.12
C CYS A 61 -11.08 -3.04 8.16
N ALA A 62 -12.33 -3.46 8.15
CA ALA A 62 -12.78 -4.56 9.01
C ALA A 62 -12.49 -5.92 8.36
N GLU A 63 -12.31 -6.97 9.16
CA GLU A 63 -12.01 -8.33 8.66
C GLU A 63 -13.16 -8.90 7.81
N ALA A 64 -14.41 -8.51 8.09
CA ALA A 64 -15.58 -8.89 7.30
C ALA A 64 -15.58 -8.27 5.89
N GLU A 65 -14.89 -7.16 5.68
CA GLU A 65 -14.70 -6.54 4.36
C GLU A 65 -13.59 -7.24 3.56
N LEU A 66 -12.93 -8.23 4.19
CA LEU A 66 -11.98 -9.16 3.61
C LEU A 66 -12.61 -10.57 3.41
N GLY A 67 -13.94 -10.67 3.19
CA GLY A 67 -14.64 -11.90 2.78
C GLY A 67 -14.45 -12.31 1.31
N GLU A 68 -14.08 -13.58 1.07
CA GLU A 68 -13.55 -14.14 -0.21
C GLU A 68 -14.33 -13.81 -1.50
N GLU A 69 -15.64 -13.52 -1.43
CA GLU A 69 -16.49 -13.29 -2.61
C GLU A 69 -16.15 -12.02 -3.41
N VAL A 70 -15.55 -11.00 -2.78
CA VAL A 70 -15.39 -9.66 -3.41
C VAL A 70 -14.14 -9.56 -4.29
N TRP A 71 -13.18 -10.48 -4.17
CA TRP A 71 -11.95 -10.51 -4.98
C TRP A 71 -11.64 -11.86 -5.60
N THR A 72 -12.64 -12.71 -5.79
CA THR A 72 -12.51 -13.99 -6.49
C THR A 72 -11.77 -13.85 -7.84
N ASP A 73 -12.03 -12.75 -8.57
CA ASP A 73 -11.38 -12.41 -9.85
C ASP A 73 -10.43 -11.19 -9.77
N ALA A 74 -10.12 -10.67 -8.57
CA ALA A 74 -9.33 -9.44 -8.46
C ALA A 74 -7.83 -9.73 -8.33
N VAL A 75 -7.02 -8.87 -8.94
CA VAL A 75 -5.55 -8.90 -8.82
C VAL A 75 -5.10 -7.84 -7.82
N LEU A 76 -4.50 -8.25 -6.69
CA LEU A 76 -3.92 -7.32 -5.72
C LEU A 76 -2.52 -6.88 -6.14
N ILE A 77 -2.33 -5.57 -6.30
CA ILE A 77 -1.01 -4.95 -6.47
C ILE A 77 -0.68 -4.14 -5.21
N THR A 78 0.35 -4.54 -4.45
CA THR A 78 0.75 -3.84 -3.21
C THR A 78 2.27 -3.78 -3.01
N LEU A 79 2.78 -2.60 -2.63
CA LEU A 79 4.18 -2.38 -2.23
C LEU A 79 4.46 -2.81 -0.76
N ARG A 80 3.46 -3.37 -0.06
CA ARG A 80 3.60 -3.80 1.33
C ARG A 80 3.73 -5.31 1.42
N ASN A 81 4.94 -5.79 1.70
CA ASN A 81 5.26 -7.21 1.83
C ASN A 81 4.34 -7.95 2.83
N ALA A 82 3.99 -7.32 3.95
CA ALA A 82 3.06 -7.89 4.92
C ALA A 82 1.63 -8.11 4.37
N VAL A 83 1.15 -7.19 3.51
CA VAL A 83 -0.17 -7.30 2.87
C VAL A 83 -0.12 -8.37 1.76
N LYS A 84 0.96 -8.40 0.97
CA LYS A 84 1.22 -9.47 -0.02
C LYS A 84 1.20 -10.85 0.63
N ASN A 85 1.85 -11.03 1.78
CA ASN A 85 1.92 -12.33 2.46
C ASN A 85 0.53 -12.80 2.93
N LYS A 86 -0.26 -11.90 3.53
CA LYS A 86 -1.64 -12.21 3.93
C LYS A 86 -2.53 -12.54 2.72
N TRP A 87 -2.37 -11.78 1.63
CA TRP A 87 -3.08 -12.02 0.39
C TRP A 87 -2.73 -13.37 -0.23
N ASN A 88 -1.44 -13.70 -0.36
CA ASN A 88 -1.00 -14.97 -0.91
C ASN A 88 -1.52 -16.16 -0.09
N ALA A 89 -1.59 -16.03 1.23
CA ALA A 89 -2.17 -17.06 2.10
C ALA A 89 -3.68 -17.24 1.87
N ALA A 90 -4.42 -16.16 1.64
CA ALA A 90 -5.84 -16.22 1.29
C ALA A 90 -6.07 -16.77 -0.13
N ALA A 91 -5.31 -16.27 -1.11
CA ALA A 91 -5.35 -16.72 -2.49
C ALA A 91 -4.99 -18.21 -2.63
N ALA A 92 -4.05 -18.72 -1.83
CA ALA A 92 -3.73 -20.15 -1.81
C ALA A 92 -4.93 -21.02 -1.43
N ARG A 93 -5.72 -20.61 -0.42
CA ARG A 93 -6.96 -21.33 -0.03
C ARG A 93 -8.00 -21.27 -1.14
N HIS A 94 -8.13 -20.10 -1.77
CA HIS A 94 -9.04 -19.91 -2.89
C HIS A 94 -8.68 -20.80 -4.10
N CYS A 95 -7.42 -20.78 -4.54
CA CYS A 95 -6.91 -21.59 -5.64
C CYS A 95 -7.05 -23.11 -5.39
N GLN A 96 -6.90 -23.56 -4.14
CA GLN A 96 -7.15 -24.96 -3.77
C GLN A 96 -8.61 -25.37 -3.98
N ARG A 97 -9.57 -24.47 -3.74
CA ARG A 97 -11.00 -24.72 -3.94
C ARG A 97 -11.42 -24.63 -5.41
N THR A 98 -10.85 -23.70 -6.18
CA THR A 98 -11.28 -23.41 -7.55
C THR A 98 -10.46 -24.11 -8.63
N HIS A 99 -9.42 -24.86 -8.24
CA HIS A 99 -8.45 -25.50 -9.13
C HIS A 99 -7.74 -24.50 -10.07
N GLN A 100 -7.66 -23.23 -9.68
CA GLN A 100 -6.91 -22.21 -10.42
C GLN A 100 -5.45 -22.17 -9.98
N GLN A 101 -4.55 -21.82 -10.90
CA GLN A 101 -3.11 -21.74 -10.62
C GLN A 101 -2.76 -20.42 -9.90
N LEU A 102 -2.06 -20.53 -8.76
CA LEU A 102 -1.56 -19.37 -8.04
C LEU A 102 -0.26 -18.86 -8.68
N LEU A 103 -0.27 -17.63 -9.18
CA LEU A 103 0.91 -16.93 -9.71
C LEU A 103 1.49 -15.99 -8.65
N ILE A 104 2.73 -16.23 -8.24
CA ILE A 104 3.44 -15.40 -7.25
C ILE A 104 4.62 -14.71 -7.95
N SER A 105 4.65 -13.38 -7.92
CA SER A 105 5.84 -12.61 -8.30
C SER A 105 6.66 -12.31 -7.04
N PRO A 106 7.86 -12.92 -6.88
CA PRO A 106 8.74 -12.59 -5.76
C PRO A 106 9.19 -11.12 -5.90
N ALA A 107 9.18 -10.39 -4.78
CA ALA A 107 9.78 -9.06 -4.73
C ALA A 107 11.15 -9.22 -4.08
N GLU A 108 12.21 -8.90 -4.83
CA GLU A 108 13.57 -8.87 -4.30
C GLU A 108 13.75 -7.57 -3.51
N ASP A 109 13.71 -7.65 -2.17
CA ASP A 109 14.06 -6.54 -1.29
C ASP A 109 15.61 -6.46 -1.17
N THR A 110 16.32 -6.12 -2.26
CA THR A 110 17.76 -5.79 -2.18
C THR A 110 17.98 -4.55 -1.33
#